data_AF-A0A6G1BN63-F1
#
_entry.id   AF-A0A6G1BN63-F1
#
_cell.length_a   1.000
_cell.length_b   1.000
_cell.length_c   1.000
_cell.angle_alpha   90.00
_cell.angle_beta   90.00
_cell.angle_gamma   90.00
#
_symmetry.space_group_name_H-M   'P 1'
#
loop_
_entity.id
_entity.type
_entity.pdbx_description
1 polymer ?
#
loop_
_entity_poly.entity_id
_entity_poly.type
_entity_poly.pdbx_seq_one_letter_code
_entity_poly.pdbx_strand_id
1 'polypeptide(L)'
;MTSNAWRLRTACEQAKKVLSNQHDAQLSIQSLVDGLNFSESLTREKFEELNRDLFLKVVALVDEAISGAELLNNKKNLINEVVLIGGSTMIPKNQELIRDYFAGK
;
A
#
# COMPACT_ATOMS: atom_id res chain seq x y z
N MET A 1 16.48 23.79 -11.55
CA MET A 1 15.98 22.59 -12.24
C MET A 1 15.24 21.72 -11.23
N THR A 2 13.95 21.98 -10.99
CA THR A 2 13.11 21.07 -10.19
C THR A 2 13.00 19.77 -10.99
N SER A 3 13.54 18.68 -10.46
CA SER A 3 13.53 17.40 -11.16
C SER A 3 12.10 16.98 -11.52
N ASN A 4 11.84 16.72 -12.80
CA ASN A 4 10.53 16.25 -13.28
C ASN A 4 10.10 14.95 -12.55
N ALA A 5 11.08 14.14 -12.12
CA ALA A 5 10.84 12.93 -11.33
C ALA A 5 10.24 13.24 -9.94
N TRP A 6 10.62 14.36 -9.31
CA TRP A 6 10.03 14.77 -8.02
C TRP A 6 8.54 15.08 -8.18
N ARG A 7 8.17 15.82 -9.23
CA ARG A 7 6.78 16.24 -9.48
C ARG A 7 5.88 15.03 -9.72
N LEU A 8 6.37 14.08 -10.52
CA LEU A 8 5.69 12.81 -10.75
C LEU A 8 5.55 12.02 -9.44
N ARG A 9 6.62 11.90 -8.66
CA ARG A 9 6.60 11.19 -7.37
C ARG A 9 5.59 11.78 -6.40
N THR A 10 5.52 13.11 -6.29
CA THR A 10 4.54 13.80 -5.42
C THR A 10 3.11 13.55 -5.90
N ALA A 11 2.87 13.60 -7.21
CA ALA A 11 1.55 13.30 -7.78
C ALA A 11 1.13 11.84 -7.50
N CYS A 12 2.05 10.88 -7.67
CA CYS A 12 1.81 9.48 -7.36
C CYS A 12 1.55 9.26 -5.85
N GLU A 13 2.29 9.95 -4.96
CA GLU A 13 2.04 9.87 -3.52
C GLU A 13 0.64 10.39 -3.18
N GLN A 14 0.23 11.51 -3.78
CA GLN A 14 -1.10 12.06 -3.59
C GLN A 14 -2.18 11.12 -4.12
N ALA A 15 -1.99 10.56 -5.32
CA ALA A 15 -2.90 9.56 -5.89
C ALA A 15 -3.02 8.34 -4.96
N LYS A 16 -1.91 7.83 -4.41
CA LYS A 16 -1.94 6.74 -3.43
C LYS A 16 -2.80 7.08 -2.21
N LYS A 17 -2.64 8.28 -1.64
CA LYS A 17 -3.45 8.74 -0.48
C LYS A 17 -4.94 8.83 -0.83
N VAL A 18 -5.27 9.28 -2.04
CA VAL A 18 -6.65 9.31 -2.54
C VAL A 18 -7.19 7.89 -2.68
N LEU A 19 -6.44 6.98 -3.30
CA LEU A 19 -6.83 5.58 -3.50
C LEU A 19 -7.01 4.77 -2.20
N SER A 20 -6.38 5.20 -1.10
CA SER A 20 -6.67 4.66 0.23
C SER A 20 -8.12 4.90 0.67
N ASN A 21 -8.80 5.91 0.12
CA ASN A 21 -10.17 6.29 0.50
C ASN A 21 -11.16 6.17 -0.66
N GLN A 22 -10.72 6.37 -1.90
CA GLN A 22 -11.53 6.39 -3.13
C GLN A 22 -11.13 5.27 -4.09
N HIS A 23 -12.01 4.89 -5.02
CA HIS A 23 -11.75 3.81 -5.99
C HIS A 23 -10.91 4.27 -7.19
N ASP A 24 -10.86 5.57 -7.45
CA ASP A 24 -10.10 6.15 -8.55
C ASP A 24 -9.39 7.43 -8.10
N ALA A 25 -8.34 7.80 -8.83
CA ALA A 25 -7.59 9.04 -8.63
C ALA A 25 -7.11 9.58 -9.97
N GLN A 26 -7.28 10.89 -10.18
CA GLN A 26 -6.73 11.59 -11.34
C GLN A 26 -5.33 12.14 -11.02
N LEU A 27 -4.34 11.78 -11.83
CA LEU A 27 -3.00 12.35 -11.79
C LEU A 27 -2.90 13.40 -12.89
N SER A 28 -2.72 14.67 -12.53
CA SER A 28 -2.53 15.76 -13.49
C SER A 28 -1.29 16.58 -13.13
N ILE A 29 -0.34 16.69 -14.07
CA ILE A 29 0.92 17.40 -13.88
C ILE A 29 1.17 18.28 -15.11
N GLN A 30 1.31 19.58 -14.90
CA GLN A 30 1.58 20.51 -16.00
C GLN A 30 3.05 20.43 -16.45
N SER A 31 3.33 20.54 -17.74
CA SER A 31 4.70 20.62 -18.28
C SER A 31 5.68 19.61 -17.65
N LEU A 32 5.33 18.33 -17.69
CA LEU A 32 6.11 17.25 -17.10
C LEU A 32 7.37 16.93 -17.92
N VAL A 33 7.26 16.89 -19.25
CA VAL A 33 8.39 16.66 -20.17
C VAL A 33 8.25 17.63 -21.34
N ASP A 34 9.30 18.41 -21.62
CA ASP A 34 9.36 19.34 -22.76
C ASP A 34 8.13 20.26 -22.93
N GLY A 35 7.55 20.68 -21.79
CA GLY A 35 6.37 21.55 -21.77
C GLY A 35 5.03 20.81 -21.88
N LEU A 36 5.01 19.51 -22.15
CA LEU A 36 3.79 18.70 -22.28
C LEU A 36 3.14 18.41 -20.92
N ASN A 37 1.82 18.55 -20.85
CA ASN A 37 1.04 18.18 -19.68
C ASN A 37 0.84 16.66 -19.63
N PHE A 38 0.86 16.10 -18.43
CA PHE A 38 0.52 14.71 -18.15
C PHE A 38 -0.83 14.66 -17.44
N SER A 39 -1.74 13.80 -17.89
CA SER A 39 -3.03 13.58 -17.23
C SER A 39 -3.49 12.14 -17.43
N GLU A 40 -3.59 11.38 -16.35
CA GLU A 40 -3.99 9.96 -16.38
C GLU A 40 -4.87 9.63 -15.16
N SER A 41 -5.80 8.70 -15.34
CA SER A 41 -6.60 8.15 -14.25
C SER A 41 -6.02 6.82 -13.78
N LEU A 42 -5.91 6.63 -12.46
CA LEU A 42 -5.49 5.37 -11.84
C LEU A 42 -6.62 4.84 -10.98
N THR A 43 -7.01 3.58 -11.19
CA THR A 43 -7.99 2.90 -10.32
C THR A 43 -7.28 2.16 -9.19
N ARG A 44 -8.02 1.90 -8.11
CA ARG A 44 -7.53 1.13 -6.97
C ARG A 44 -7.15 -0.28 -7.39
N GLU A 45 -7.95 -0.92 -8.24
CA GLU A 45 -7.68 -2.26 -8.73
C GLU A 45 -6.35 -2.31 -9.48
N LYS A 46 -6.07 -1.30 -10.33
CA LYS A 46 -4.80 -1.22 -11.05
C LYS A 46 -3.63 -0.91 -10.13
N PHE A 47 -3.82 -0.01 -9.16
CA PHE A 47 -2.81 0.24 -8.12
C PHE A 47 -2.49 -1.04 -7.34
N GLU A 48 -3.51 -1.83 -7.02
CA GLU A 48 -3.34 -3.07 -6.28
C GLU A 48 -2.60 -4.15 -7.10
N GLU A 49 -2.95 -4.27 -8.38
CA GLU A 49 -2.26 -5.14 -9.33
C GLU A 49 -0.77 -4.78 -9.45
N LEU A 50 -0.45 -3.49 -9.60
CA LEU A 50 0.92 -2.99 -9.75
C LEU A 50 1.81 -3.24 -8.52
N ASN A 51 1.22 -3.39 -7.33
CA ASN A 51 1.95 -3.57 -6.07
C ASN A 51 1.71 -4.95 -5.44
N ARG A 52 1.16 -5.90 -6.20
CA ARG A 52 0.74 -7.21 -5.70
C ARG A 52 1.88 -7.97 -5.01
N ASP A 53 3.07 -7.95 -5.59
CA ASP A 53 4.27 -8.57 -5.05
C ASP A 53 4.67 -7.96 -3.69
N LEU A 54 4.62 -6.63 -3.59
CA LEU A 54 4.93 -5.91 -2.35
C LEU A 54 3.93 -6.22 -1.24
N PHE A 55 2.64 -6.32 -1.56
CA PHE A 55 1.61 -6.69 -0.57
C PHE A 55 1.78 -8.11 -0.05
N LEU A 56 2.10 -9.07 -0.93
CA LEU A 56 2.39 -10.44 -0.50
C LEU A 56 3.65 -10.52 0.36
N LYS A 57 4.64 -9.67 0.10
CA LYS A 57 5.85 -9.57 0.92
C LYS A 57 5.54 -9.12 2.35
N VAL A 58 4.56 -8.24 2.55
CA VAL A 58 4.12 -7.84 3.90
C VAL A 58 3.64 -9.05 4.70
N VAL A 59 2.80 -9.90 4.10
CA VAL A 59 2.29 -11.12 4.75
C VAL A 59 3.43 -12.09 5.09
N ALA A 60 4.38 -12.26 4.17
CA ALA A 60 5.54 -13.13 4.40
C ALA A 60 6.39 -12.65 5.59
N LEU A 61 6.62 -11.34 5.73
CA LEU A 61 7.37 -10.78 6.85
C LEU A 61 6.63 -10.95 8.19
N VAL A 62 5.30 -10.88 8.19
CA VAL A 62 4.50 -11.16 9.39
C VAL A 62 4.61 -12.63 9.80
N ASP A 63 4.56 -13.54 8.82
CA ASP A 63 4.69 -14.98 9.06
C ASP A 63 6.08 -15.36 9.60
N GLU A 64 7.13 -14.75 9.06
CA GLU A 64 8.50 -14.89 9.56
C GLU A 64 8.63 -14.39 11.00
N ALA A 65 8.07 -13.21 11.32
CA ALA A 65 8.11 -12.65 12.65
C ALA A 65 7.39 -13.51 13.70
N ILE A 66 6.25 -14.12 13.33
CA ILE A 66 5.53 -15.06 14.20
C ILE A 66 6.31 -16.35 14.38
N SER A 67 6.94 -16.85 13.31
CA SER A 67 7.71 -18.09 13.36
C SER A 67 8.98 -17.95 14.20
N GLY A 68 9.60 -16.77 14.21
CA GLY A 68 10.74 -16.46 15.06
C GLY A 68 10.38 -16.23 16.54
N ALA A 69 9.10 -16.02 16.86
CA ALA A 69 8.67 -15.80 18.24
C ALA A 69 8.44 -17.14 18.95
N GLU A 70 9.42 -17.58 19.75
CA GLU A 70 9.36 -18.82 20.53
C GLU A 70 8.09 -18.94 21.39
N LEU A 71 7.60 -17.82 21.93
CA LEU A 71 6.38 -17.75 22.73
C LEU A 71 5.11 -18.12 21.94
N LEU A 72 5.10 -17.85 20.63
CA LEU A 72 3.94 -18.13 19.79
C LEU A 72 3.92 -19.59 19.31
N ASN A 73 5.06 -20.28 19.20
CA ASN A 73 5.14 -21.66 18.69
C ASN A 73 4.27 -21.89 17.43
N ASN A 74 4.28 -20.92 16.49
CA ASN A 74 3.42 -20.88 15.29
C ASN A 74 1.89 -20.82 15.54
N LYS A 75 1.44 -20.54 16.77
CA LYS A 75 0.04 -20.42 17.14
C LYS A 75 -0.45 -18.98 17.01
N LYS A 76 -0.89 -18.63 15.79
CA LYS A 76 -1.50 -17.33 15.46
C LYS A 76 -2.70 -16.98 16.36
N ASN A 77 -3.41 -17.99 16.86
CA ASN A 77 -4.58 -17.83 17.72
C ASN A 77 -4.28 -17.15 19.06
N LEU A 78 -3.03 -17.18 19.54
CA LEU A 78 -2.60 -16.54 20.78
C LEU A 78 -2.52 -15.01 20.66
N ILE A 79 -2.50 -14.47 19.44
CA ILE A 79 -2.54 -13.02 19.22
C ILE A 79 -3.98 -12.54 19.46
N ASN A 80 -4.15 -11.71 20.48
CA ASN A 80 -5.46 -11.18 20.86
C ASN A 80 -5.87 -10.01 19.96
N GLU A 81 -4.95 -9.10 19.69
CA GLU A 81 -5.19 -7.86 18.96
C GLU A 81 -4.06 -7.58 17.98
N VAL A 82 -4.41 -6.96 16.85
CA VAL A 82 -3.46 -6.51 15.83
C VAL A 82 -3.60 -5.01 15.68
N VAL A 83 -2.53 -4.27 16.01
CA VAL A 83 -2.51 -2.81 15.91
C VAL A 83 -1.72 -2.41 14.66
N LEU A 84 -2.40 -1.76 13.71
CA LEU A 84 -1.78 -1.28 12.48
C LEU A 84 -1.25 0.14 12.66
N ILE A 85 0.07 0.32 12.57
CA ILE A 85 0.74 1.62 12.76
C ILE A 85 1.44 2.06 11.47
N GLY A 86 1.28 3.34 11.11
CA GLY A 86 1.97 3.99 10.00
C GLY A 86 1.07 4.30 8.80
N GLY A 87 1.39 5.34 8.03
CA GLY A 87 0.47 5.84 6.99
C GLY A 87 0.11 4.84 5.88
N SER A 88 1.01 3.90 5.54
CA SER A 88 0.74 2.89 4.51
C SER A 88 -0.20 1.77 4.98
N THR A 89 -0.49 1.67 6.28
CA THR A 89 -1.51 0.72 6.78
C THR A 89 -2.93 1.20 6.51
N MET A 90 -3.11 2.45 6.09
CA MET A 90 -4.40 2.99 5.62
C MET A 90 -4.80 2.47 4.23
N ILE A 91 -3.92 1.74 3.54
CA ILE A 91 -4.25 1.12 2.26
C ILE A 91 -5.20 -0.07 2.52
N PRO A 92 -6.43 -0.08 1.95
CA PRO A 92 -7.42 -1.12 2.22
C PRO A 92 -6.89 -2.54 1.99
N LYS A 93 -6.09 -2.75 0.92
CA LYS A 93 -5.54 -4.06 0.61
C LYS A 93 -4.62 -4.62 1.70
N ASN A 94 -3.83 -3.76 2.35
CA ASN A 94 -3.01 -4.19 3.48
C ASN A 94 -3.89 -4.61 4.66
N GLN A 95 -4.95 -3.87 4.95
CA GLN A 95 -5.87 -4.19 6.04
C GLN A 95 -6.60 -5.51 5.80
N GLU A 96 -7.06 -5.74 4.57
CA GLU A 96 -7.68 -6.99 4.14
C GLU A 96 -6.71 -8.17 4.32
N LEU A 97 -5.51 -8.09 3.75
CA LEU A 97 -4.53 -9.19 3.82
C LEU A 97 -4.14 -9.54 5.26
N ILE A 98 -3.94 -8.53 6.11
CA ILE A 98 -3.59 -8.76 7.52
C ILE A 98 -4.79 -9.34 8.28
N ARG A 99 -5.99 -8.82 8.06
CA ARG A 99 -7.21 -9.36 8.68
C ARG A 99 -7.43 -10.81 8.29
N ASP A 100 -7.31 -11.13 7.00
CA ASP A 100 -7.47 -12.50 6.50
C ASP A 100 -6.40 -13.43 7.08
N TYR A 101 -5.16 -12.95 7.19
CA TYR A 101 -4.07 -13.72 7.77
C TYR A 101 -4.30 -14.06 9.26
N PHE A 102 -4.98 -13.20 10.01
CA PHE A 102 -5.36 -13.43 11.41
C PHE A 102 -6.82 -13.91 11.58
N ALA A 103 -7.44 -14.45 10.53
CA ALA A 103 -8.78 -15.03 10.55
C ALA A 103 -9.88 -14.07 11.04
N GLY A 104 -9.84 -12.82 10.58
CA GLY A 104 -10.85 -11.80 10.88
C GLY A 104 -10.51 -10.86 12.04
N LYS A 105 -9.38 -11.08 12.73
CA LYS A 105 -8.88 -10.20 13.79
C LYS A 105 -8.20 -8.96 13.23
#